data_AF-A0A3L7WWM0-F1
#
_entry.id   AF-A0A3L7WWM0-F1
#
_cell.length_a   1.000
_cell.length_b   1.000
_cell.length_c   1.000
_cell.angle_alpha   90.00
_cell.angle_beta   90.00
_cell.angle_gamma   90.00
#
_symmetry.space_group_name_H-M   'P 1'
#
loop_
_entity.id
_entity.type
_entity.pdbx_description
1 polymer ?
#
loop_
_entity_poly.entity_id
_entity_poly.type
_entity_poly.pdbx_seq_one_letter_code
_entity_poly.pdbx_strand_id
1 'polypeptide(L)'
;SLGTIAQSGFVTKRFTIALPQSSAPLVVGASVTTSTPERSTTNNSDTDVAALLHPATPVVVGKIAHNTHCTGIELTSYYECTLFPSSIASHDIQFLASGVIDFVPARAGYTGTWSQALGTDRLVLEYFDTGSLVARFNGYAVDASCWEGLTNFFPTSTYVSAYRVCMQP
;
A
#
# COMPACT_ATOMS: atom_id res chain seq x y z
N SER A 1 -6.82 17.42 -23.72
CA SER A 1 -7.82 18.42 -24.17
C SER A 1 -9.15 17.71 -24.44
N LEU A 2 -10.26 18.22 -23.89
CA LEU A 2 -11.61 17.70 -24.16
C LEU A 2 -12.15 18.13 -25.54
N GLY A 3 -11.52 19.12 -26.17
CA GLY A 3 -12.02 19.73 -27.42
C GLY A 3 -13.16 20.73 -27.17
N THR A 4 -13.82 21.16 -28.25
CA THR A 4 -15.02 22.00 -28.19
C THR A 4 -16.24 21.12 -27.92
N ILE A 5 -16.98 21.42 -26.85
CA ILE A 5 -18.23 20.74 -26.51
C ILE A 5 -19.37 21.73 -26.81
N ALA A 6 -20.28 21.35 -27.71
CA ALA A 6 -21.46 22.16 -28.00
C ALA A 6 -22.39 22.22 -26.78
N GLN A 7 -23.22 23.26 -26.69
CA GLN A 7 -24.25 23.37 -25.66
C GLN A 7 -25.15 22.13 -25.67
N SER A 8 -25.43 21.56 -24.49
CA SER A 8 -26.17 20.29 -24.32
C SER A 8 -25.50 19.05 -24.92
N GLY A 9 -24.25 19.15 -25.38
CA GLY A 9 -23.44 18.01 -25.79
C GLY A 9 -22.67 17.38 -24.62
N PHE A 10 -22.20 16.16 -24.80
CA PHE A 10 -21.29 15.49 -23.87
C PHE A 10 -20.11 14.88 -24.63
N VAL A 11 -18.95 14.80 -23.96
CA VAL A 11 -17.76 14.11 -24.45
C VAL A 11 -17.25 13.21 -23.34
N THR A 12 -17.02 11.94 -23.64
CA THR A 12 -16.46 10.98 -22.69
C THR A 12 -15.00 10.71 -23.01
N LYS A 13 -14.13 10.79 -21.99
CA LYS A 13 -12.76 10.30 -22.04
C LYS A 13 -12.59 9.23 -20.97
N ARG A 14 -11.91 8.14 -21.32
CA ARG A 14 -11.59 7.04 -20.41
C ARG A 14 -10.09 6.94 -20.28
N PHE A 15 -9.63 6.71 -19.07
CA PHE A 15 -8.24 6.43 -18.75
C PHE A 15 -8.20 5.27 -17.76
N THR A 16 -7.08 4.57 -17.74
CA THR A 16 -6.77 3.54 -16.75
C THR A 16 -5.53 4.00 -16.01
N ILE A 17 -5.61 4.01 -14.68
CA ILE A 17 -4.51 4.36 -13.79
C ILE A 17 -4.31 3.22 -12.80
N ALA A 18 -3.05 2.91 -12.52
CA ALA A 18 -2.71 2.06 -11.38
C ALA A 18 -2.64 2.97 -10.14
N LEU A 19 -3.42 2.64 -9.13
CA LEU A 19 -3.44 3.36 -7.87
C LEU A 19 -2.54 2.67 -6.85
N PRO A 20 -1.82 3.43 -6.01
CA PRO A 20 -1.02 2.82 -4.95
C PRO A 20 -1.93 2.18 -3.90
N GLN A 21 -1.41 1.20 -3.17
CA GLN A 21 -2.12 0.72 -1.99
C GLN A 21 -2.10 1.80 -0.90
N SER A 22 -3.26 2.10 -0.32
CA SER A 22 -3.41 3.18 0.68
C SER A 22 -4.41 2.79 1.75
N SER A 23 -4.11 3.15 3.00
CA SER A 23 -5.07 3.06 4.10
C SER A 23 -6.05 4.23 4.14
N ALA A 24 -5.75 5.32 3.43
CA ALA A 24 -6.61 6.50 3.28
C ALA A 24 -7.34 6.50 1.91
N PRO A 25 -8.54 7.12 1.82
CA PRO A 25 -9.29 7.21 0.57
C PRO A 25 -8.50 7.87 -0.56
N LEU A 26 -8.50 7.25 -1.73
CA LEU A 26 -7.93 7.84 -2.95
C LEU A 26 -9.03 8.54 -3.74
N VAL A 27 -9.01 9.87 -3.74
CA VAL A 27 -10.01 10.70 -4.40
C VAL A 27 -9.53 11.10 -5.79
N VAL A 28 -10.33 10.78 -6.81
CA VAL A 28 -10.14 11.24 -8.19
C VAL A 28 -11.04 12.45 -8.40
N GLY A 29 -10.44 13.63 -8.58
CA GLY A 29 -11.17 14.86 -8.90
C GLY A 29 -11.10 15.19 -10.38
N ALA A 30 -12.22 15.62 -10.95
CA ALA A 30 -12.28 16.27 -12.25
C ALA A 30 -12.73 17.71 -12.07
N SER A 31 -12.06 18.65 -12.74
CA SER A 31 -12.48 20.04 -12.80
C SER A 31 -12.43 20.57 -14.22
N VAL A 32 -13.32 21.51 -14.53
CA VAL A 32 -13.37 22.22 -15.80
C VAL A 32 -13.38 23.72 -15.56
N THR A 33 -12.71 24.46 -16.43
CA THR A 33 -12.74 25.92 -16.45
C THR A 33 -13.28 26.37 -17.78
N THR A 34 -14.19 27.34 -17.79
CA THR A 34 -14.74 27.93 -19.01
C THR A 34 -13.94 29.16 -19.43
N SER A 35 -13.82 29.38 -20.75
CA SER A 35 -13.15 30.56 -21.33
C SER A 35 -14.10 31.73 -21.60
N THR A 36 -15.39 31.54 -21.29
CA THR A 36 -16.46 32.53 -21.47
C THR A 36 -17.27 32.63 -20.17
N PRO A 37 -17.94 33.77 -19.89
CA PRO A 37 -18.80 33.90 -18.73
C PRO A 37 -19.86 32.79 -18.71
N GLU A 38 -19.92 32.01 -17.64
CA GLU A 38 -20.92 30.98 -17.44
C GLU A 38 -21.95 31.40 -16.39
N ARG A 39 -23.11 30.74 -16.40
CA ARG A 39 -24.20 31.07 -15.47
C ARG A 39 -24.03 30.46 -14.08
N SER A 40 -23.24 29.39 -13.94
CA SER A 40 -23.01 28.69 -12.68
C SER A 40 -21.68 27.97 -12.71
N THR A 41 -20.85 28.20 -11.69
CA THR A 41 -19.56 27.53 -11.46
C THR A 41 -19.66 26.35 -10.49
N THR A 42 -20.82 26.15 -9.88
CA THR A 42 -21.02 25.13 -8.84
C THR A 42 -20.94 23.69 -9.35
N ASN A 43 -21.04 23.49 -10.66
CA ASN A 43 -21.01 22.19 -11.33
C ASN A 43 -19.73 21.99 -12.18
N ASN A 44 -18.70 22.80 -11.94
CA ASN A 44 -17.44 22.70 -12.67
C ASN A 44 -16.44 21.72 -12.06
N SER A 45 -16.83 21.00 -11.01
CA SER A 45 -16.02 19.92 -10.47
C SER A 45 -16.87 18.76 -10.00
N ASP A 46 -16.28 17.58 -10.03
CA ASP A 46 -16.84 16.35 -9.49
C ASP A 46 -15.71 15.49 -8.91
N THR A 47 -16.05 14.59 -8.00
CA THR A 47 -15.08 13.71 -7.33
C THR A 47 -15.62 12.31 -7.16
N ASP A 48 -14.74 11.32 -7.30
CA ASP A 48 -15.04 9.91 -7.01
C ASP A 48 -13.97 9.32 -6.08
N VAL A 49 -14.36 8.36 -5.23
CA VAL A 49 -13.41 7.64 -4.37
C VAL A 49 -13.14 6.28 -4.99
N ALA A 50 -11.91 6.06 -5.40
CA ALA A 50 -11.54 4.82 -6.07
C ALA A 50 -11.55 3.63 -5.10
N ALA A 51 -12.25 2.56 -5.50
CA ALA A 51 -12.15 1.28 -4.83
C ALA A 51 -10.84 0.58 -5.22
N LEU A 52 -10.00 0.27 -4.22
CA LEU A 52 -8.78 -0.51 -4.43
C LEU A 52 -9.13 -1.99 -4.63
N LEU A 53 -8.65 -2.56 -5.72
CA LEU A 53 -8.79 -3.97 -6.04
C LEU A 53 -7.42 -4.64 -5.92
N HIS A 54 -7.38 -5.76 -5.19
CA HIS A 54 -6.15 -6.50 -4.95
C HIS A 54 -6.19 -7.87 -5.63
N PRO A 55 -5.09 -8.31 -6.28
CA PRO A 55 -4.99 -9.68 -6.74
C PRO A 55 -4.89 -10.64 -5.56
N ALA A 56 -5.28 -11.90 -5.77
CA ALA A 56 -4.93 -12.96 -4.83
C ALA A 56 -3.45 -13.33 -5.03
N THR A 57 -2.63 -13.10 -4.01
CA THR A 57 -1.21 -13.43 -4.02
C THR A 57 -0.94 -14.32 -2.82
N PRO A 58 -0.71 -15.63 -2.99
CA PRO A 58 -0.43 -16.54 -1.88
C PRO A 58 1.04 -16.46 -1.45
N VAL A 59 1.29 -16.53 -0.15
CA VAL A 59 2.63 -16.76 0.42
C VAL A 59 3.12 -18.14 0.02
N VAL A 60 4.39 -18.21 -0.40
CA VAL A 60 5.07 -19.46 -0.73
C VAL A 60 6.04 -19.81 0.40
N VAL A 61 5.76 -20.89 1.12
CA VAL A 61 6.64 -21.39 2.18
C VAL A 61 8.01 -21.76 1.62
N GLY A 62 9.07 -21.41 2.37
CA GLY A 62 10.47 -21.56 2.01
C GLY A 62 11.04 -20.39 1.21
N LYS A 63 10.21 -19.49 0.67
CA LYS A 63 10.67 -18.30 -0.05
C LYS A 63 11.11 -17.20 0.91
N ILE A 64 12.13 -16.47 0.47
CA ILE A 64 12.59 -15.22 1.10
C ILE A 64 11.73 -14.08 0.54
N ALA A 65 11.32 -13.16 1.40
CA ALA A 65 10.72 -11.90 1.05
C ALA A 65 11.62 -10.73 1.46
N HIS A 66 11.83 -9.81 0.53
CA HIS A 66 12.50 -8.55 0.75
C HIS A 66 11.49 -7.52 1.26
N ASN A 67 11.72 -7.01 2.46
CA ASN A 67 10.89 -5.99 3.09
C ASN A 67 11.59 -4.66 2.93
N THR A 68 10.94 -3.70 2.28
CA THR A 68 11.40 -2.30 2.22
C THR A 68 10.40 -1.42 2.91
N HIS A 69 10.87 -0.40 3.61
CA HIS A 69 9.98 0.47 4.37
C HIS A 69 10.59 1.84 4.65
N CYS A 70 9.74 2.81 4.90
CA CYS A 70 10.10 4.05 5.57
C CYS A 70 9.25 4.23 6.82
N THR A 71 9.74 5.03 7.77
CA THR A 71 9.04 5.31 9.04
C THR A 71 8.67 6.79 9.08
N GLY A 72 7.46 7.08 9.53
CA GLY A 72 6.96 8.44 9.62
C GLY A 72 5.75 8.53 10.54
N ILE A 73 5.16 9.71 10.57
CA ILE A 73 3.90 9.99 11.26
C ILE A 73 2.84 10.18 10.18
N GLU A 74 1.63 9.68 10.42
CA GLU A 74 0.48 9.84 9.51
C GLU A 74 0.68 9.25 8.09
N LEU A 75 1.66 8.36 7.90
CA LEU A 75 1.81 7.66 6.62
C LEU A 75 0.57 6.80 6.34
N THR A 76 0.14 6.83 5.08
CA THR A 76 -1.03 6.11 4.58
C THR A 76 -0.66 5.07 3.51
N SER A 77 0.48 5.24 2.85
CA SER A 77 0.91 4.40 1.74
C SER A 77 2.43 4.25 1.66
N TYR A 78 2.89 3.10 1.15
CA TYR A 78 4.30 2.91 0.78
C TYR A 78 4.73 3.84 -0.35
N TYR A 79 3.78 4.30 -1.19
CA TYR A 79 4.06 5.30 -2.22
C TYR A 79 4.74 6.55 -1.65
N GLU A 80 4.36 6.99 -0.44
CA GLU A 80 4.98 8.15 0.22
C GLU A 80 6.48 7.92 0.49
N CYS A 81 6.90 6.68 0.77
CA CYS A 81 8.31 6.31 0.88
C CYS A 81 9.06 6.48 -0.45
N THR A 82 8.40 6.25 -1.58
CA THR A 82 9.01 6.36 -2.91
C THR A 82 9.29 7.81 -3.33
N LEU A 83 8.61 8.78 -2.70
CA LEU A 83 8.88 10.20 -2.90
C LEU A 83 10.20 10.64 -2.26
N PHE A 84 10.69 9.91 -1.26
CA PHE A 84 11.95 10.17 -0.56
C PHE A 84 12.79 8.89 -0.41
N PRO A 85 13.38 8.37 -1.50
CA PRO A 85 14.04 7.05 -1.50
C PRO A 85 15.19 6.90 -0.50
N SER A 86 15.84 8.00 -0.11
CA SER A 86 16.91 7.99 0.89
C SER A 86 16.46 7.58 2.29
N SER A 87 15.15 7.56 2.55
CA SER A 87 14.55 7.16 3.83
C SER A 87 14.14 5.68 3.86
N ILE A 88 14.43 4.92 2.80
CA ILE A 88 14.07 3.50 2.71
C ILE A 88 15.10 2.64 3.44
N ALA A 89 14.64 1.92 4.46
CA ALA A 89 15.35 0.82 5.09
C ALA A 89 14.83 -0.52 4.57
N SER A 90 15.60 -1.59 4.75
CA SER A 90 15.19 -2.93 4.33
C SER A 90 15.72 -4.04 5.23
N HIS A 91 15.04 -5.19 5.15
CA HIS A 91 15.46 -6.45 5.72
C HIS A 91 14.79 -7.63 5.00
N ASP A 92 15.45 -8.78 5.00
CA ASP A 92 14.88 -10.00 4.42
C ASP A 92 14.30 -10.89 5.52
N ILE A 93 13.23 -11.60 5.14
CA ILE A 93 12.62 -12.63 5.97
C ILE A 93 12.37 -13.89 5.14
N GLN A 94 12.40 -15.07 5.74
CA GLN A 94 11.95 -16.31 5.12
C GLN A 94 10.62 -16.74 5.71
N PHE A 95 9.65 -17.06 4.84
CA PHE A 95 8.38 -17.65 5.27
C PHE A 95 8.57 -19.14 5.55
N LEU A 96 8.57 -19.54 6.82
CA LEU A 96 8.62 -20.93 7.22
C LEU A 96 7.22 -21.54 7.32
N ALA A 97 7.15 -22.87 7.38
CA ALA A 97 5.90 -23.57 7.62
C ALA A 97 5.26 -23.17 8.96
N SER A 98 3.96 -23.45 9.13
CA SER A 98 3.21 -23.18 10.36
C SER A 98 3.14 -21.70 10.75
N GLY A 99 3.29 -20.78 9.79
CA GLY A 99 3.16 -19.34 10.05
C GLY A 99 4.34 -18.72 10.78
N VAL A 100 5.53 -19.32 10.72
CA VAL A 100 6.75 -18.79 11.36
C VAL A 100 7.59 -18.01 10.35
N ILE A 101 8.25 -16.95 10.82
CA ILE A 101 9.22 -16.18 10.05
C ILE A 101 10.62 -16.40 10.62
N ASP A 102 11.62 -16.50 9.73
CA ASP A 102 13.03 -16.34 10.09
C ASP A 102 13.61 -15.06 9.45
N PHE A 103 14.52 -14.38 10.15
CA PHE A 103 15.19 -13.19 9.62
C PHE A 103 16.44 -13.61 8.84
N VAL A 104 16.66 -12.98 7.68
CA VAL A 104 17.81 -13.29 6.81
C VAL A 104 18.65 -12.02 6.61
N PRO A 105 19.91 -11.96 7.09
CA PRO A 105 20.54 -12.88 8.02
C PRO A 105 19.87 -12.88 9.40
N ALA A 106 20.09 -13.96 10.16
CA ALA A 106 19.53 -14.11 11.49
C ALA A 106 19.87 -12.90 12.39
N ARG A 107 18.85 -12.37 13.06
CA ARG A 107 18.99 -11.27 14.03
C ARG A 107 18.71 -11.79 15.42
N ALA A 108 19.72 -11.76 16.30
CA ALA A 108 19.57 -12.21 17.67
C ALA A 108 18.43 -11.44 18.38
N GLY A 109 17.58 -12.18 19.10
CA GLY A 109 16.42 -11.62 19.80
C GLY A 109 15.17 -11.46 18.94
N TYR A 110 15.30 -11.38 17.61
CA TYR A 110 14.17 -11.17 16.72
C TYR A 110 13.58 -12.48 16.20
N THR A 111 12.26 -12.61 16.30
CA THR A 111 11.47 -13.68 15.68
C THR A 111 10.22 -13.09 15.03
N GLY A 112 9.47 -13.90 14.29
CA GLY A 112 8.20 -13.43 13.74
C GLY A 112 7.23 -14.53 13.37
N THR A 113 6.01 -14.10 13.09
CA THR A 113 4.95 -14.95 12.55
C THR A 113 4.33 -14.28 11.33
N TRP A 114 3.85 -15.10 10.40
CA TRP A 114 3.06 -14.66 9.26
C TRP A 114 1.73 -15.38 9.23
N SER A 115 0.70 -14.70 8.76
CA SER A 115 -0.59 -15.32 8.49
C SER A 115 -1.23 -14.73 7.25
N GLN A 116 -1.89 -15.60 6.51
CA GLN A 116 -2.68 -15.28 5.33
C GLN A 116 -3.82 -16.29 5.24
N ALA A 117 -5.05 -15.81 5.06
CA ALA A 117 -6.15 -16.71 4.79
C ALA A 117 -6.03 -17.25 3.35
N LEU A 118 -6.41 -18.51 3.14
CA LEU A 118 -6.30 -19.12 1.82
C LEU A 118 -7.13 -18.33 0.80
N GLY A 119 -6.52 -18.02 -0.35
CA GLY A 119 -7.17 -17.27 -1.43
C GLY A 119 -7.35 -15.78 -1.14
N THR A 120 -6.72 -15.22 -0.11
CA THR A 120 -6.82 -13.78 0.19
C THR A 120 -5.65 -12.98 -0.33
N ASP A 121 -5.93 -11.71 -0.57
CA ASP A 121 -5.00 -10.62 -0.87
C ASP A 121 -4.22 -10.13 0.37
N ARG A 122 -4.68 -10.43 1.57
CA ARG A 122 -4.14 -9.86 2.82
C ARG A 122 -3.00 -10.69 3.42
N LEU A 123 -1.89 -10.03 3.74
CA LEU A 123 -0.77 -10.57 4.50
C LEU A 123 -0.63 -9.84 5.84
N VAL A 124 -0.50 -10.61 6.92
CA VAL A 124 -0.19 -10.08 8.25
C VAL A 124 1.14 -10.65 8.71
N LEU A 125 2.05 -9.78 9.17
CA LEU A 125 3.31 -10.17 9.80
C LEU A 125 3.36 -9.60 11.22
N GLU A 126 3.91 -10.37 12.15
CA GLU A 126 4.21 -9.92 13.49
C GLU A 126 5.69 -10.16 13.77
N TYR A 127 6.37 -9.15 14.31
CA TYR A 127 7.75 -9.26 14.75
C TYR A 127 7.83 -9.14 16.25
N PHE A 128 8.63 -10.01 16.85
CA PHE A 128 8.87 -10.07 18.28
C PHE A 128 10.35 -9.81 18.55
N ASP A 129 10.64 -9.04 19.59
CA ASP A 129 11.98 -8.88 20.15
C ASP A 129 11.99 -9.47 21.58
N THR A 130 12.83 -10.47 21.80
CA THR A 130 12.93 -11.23 23.06
C THR A 130 11.57 -11.73 23.59
N GLY A 131 10.67 -12.09 22.67
CA GLY A 131 9.33 -12.60 22.96
C GLY A 131 8.24 -11.53 23.11
N SER A 132 8.58 -10.24 23.04
CA SER A 132 7.61 -9.13 23.07
C SER A 132 7.26 -8.69 21.66
N LEU A 133 5.96 -8.54 21.34
CA LEU A 133 5.52 -7.98 20.06
C LEU A 133 6.05 -6.55 19.94
N VAL A 134 6.78 -6.25 18.86
CA VAL A 134 7.35 -4.92 18.59
C VAL A 134 6.81 -4.28 17.31
N ALA A 135 6.35 -5.08 16.36
CA ALA A 135 5.78 -4.58 15.11
C ALA A 135 4.71 -5.53 14.57
N ARG A 136 3.64 -4.97 14.01
CA ARG A 136 2.62 -5.71 13.26
C ARG A 136 2.35 -5.03 11.93
N PHE A 137 2.67 -5.72 10.85
CA PHE A 137 2.33 -5.36 9.48
C PHE A 137 0.95 -5.89 9.13
N ASN A 138 0.15 -5.08 8.43
CA ASN A 138 -1.06 -5.50 7.76
C ASN A 138 -1.07 -4.87 6.36
N GLY A 139 -1.00 -5.71 5.33
CA GLY A 139 -0.96 -5.24 3.95
C GLY A 139 -1.73 -6.10 2.98
N TYR A 140 -1.95 -5.54 1.81
CA TYR A 140 -2.72 -6.12 0.72
C TYR A 140 -1.85 -6.28 -0.52
N ALA A 141 -2.15 -7.30 -1.30
CA ALA A 141 -1.40 -7.61 -2.50
C ALA A 141 -1.50 -6.46 -3.50
N VAL A 142 -0.36 -6.11 -4.10
CA VAL A 142 -0.27 -5.09 -5.16
C VAL A 142 0.16 -5.68 -6.50
N ASP A 143 0.78 -6.86 -6.46
CA ASP A 143 1.12 -7.67 -7.63
C ASP A 143 1.22 -9.16 -7.23
N ALA A 144 1.66 -10.01 -8.16
CA ALA A 144 1.75 -11.47 -7.99
C ALA A 144 2.80 -11.93 -6.97
N SER A 145 3.59 -11.01 -6.40
CA SER A 145 4.70 -11.31 -5.50
C SER A 145 4.81 -10.36 -4.31
N CYS A 146 4.08 -9.24 -4.31
CA CYS A 146 4.25 -8.16 -3.36
C CYS A 146 2.96 -7.78 -2.64
N TRP A 147 3.11 -7.35 -1.39
CA TRP A 147 2.10 -6.72 -0.56
C TRP A 147 2.59 -5.36 -0.08
N GLU A 148 1.68 -4.41 0.02
CA GLU A 148 1.93 -3.09 0.60
C GLU A 148 0.96 -2.82 1.75
N GLY A 149 1.42 -2.10 2.76
CA GLY A 149 0.59 -1.84 3.94
C GLY A 149 1.32 -1.08 5.03
N LEU A 150 0.66 -0.95 6.17
CA LEU A 150 1.20 -0.26 7.33
C LEU A 150 1.65 -1.24 8.40
N THR A 151 2.77 -0.90 9.02
CA THR A 151 3.34 -1.55 10.19
C THR A 151 3.16 -0.61 11.39
N ASN A 152 2.42 -1.09 12.39
CA ASN A 152 2.27 -0.41 13.68
C ASN A 152 3.28 -0.98 14.68
N PHE A 153 3.80 -0.12 15.56
CA PHE A 153 4.78 -0.50 16.57
C PHE A 153 4.18 -0.67 17.96
N PHE A 154 4.80 -1.55 18.75
CA PHE A 154 4.34 -1.95 20.08
C PHE A 154 5.46 -1.82 21.12
N PRO A 155 5.18 -1.29 22.33
CA PRO A 155 3.92 -0.66 22.75
C PRO A 155 3.55 0.54 21.86
N THR A 156 2.27 0.92 21.84
CA THR A 156 1.68 1.84 20.86
C THR A 156 2.57 3.06 20.57
N SER A 157 2.86 3.27 19.30
CA SER A 157 3.65 4.40 18.80
C SER A 157 2.78 5.32 17.92
N THR A 158 3.09 6.62 17.91
CA THR A 158 2.56 7.56 16.91
C THR A 158 3.22 7.41 15.55
N TYR A 159 4.39 6.76 15.52
CA TYR A 159 5.05 6.40 14.28
C TYR A 159 4.46 5.11 13.71
N VAL A 160 4.35 5.09 12.40
CA VAL A 160 4.07 3.89 11.60
C VAL A 160 5.16 3.75 10.55
N SER A 161 5.29 2.55 10.02
CA SER A 161 6.09 2.36 8.82
C SER A 161 5.24 1.84 7.69
N ALA A 162 5.33 2.48 6.53
CA ALA A 162 4.74 1.92 5.33
C ALA A 162 5.72 0.90 4.73
N TYR A 163 5.25 -0.32 4.54
CA TYR A 163 6.02 -1.48 4.12
C TYR A 163 5.61 -1.90 2.71
N ARG A 164 6.60 -2.33 1.93
CA ARG A 164 6.44 -3.19 0.76
C ARG A 164 7.20 -4.49 0.98
N VAL A 165 6.47 -5.60 0.99
CA VAL A 165 6.97 -6.95 1.23
C VAL A 165 6.89 -7.72 -0.08
N CYS A 166 8.02 -8.10 -0.68
CA CYS A 166 8.05 -8.78 -1.98
C CYS A 166 8.80 -10.10 -1.90
N MET A 167 8.17 -11.21 -2.31
CA MET A 167 8.86 -12.48 -2.46
C MET A 167 9.97 -12.38 -3.51
N GLN A 168 11.16 -12.86 -3.18
CA GLN A 168 12.28 -12.95 -4.10
C GLN A 168 12.04 -14.08 -5.12
N PRO A 169 12.51 -13.93 -6.37
CA PRO A 169 12.32 -14.90 -7.45
C PRO A 169 12.79 -16.33 -7.13
#